data_AF-A0A4Q2V100-F1
#
_entry.id   AF-A0A4Q2V100-F1
#
_cell.length_a   1.000
_cell.length_b   1.000
_cell.length_c   1.000
_cell.angle_alpha   90.00
_cell.angle_beta   90.00
_cell.angle_gamma   90.00
#
_symmetry.space_group_name_H-M   'P 1'
#
loop_
_entity.id
_entity.type
_entity.pdbx_description
1 polymer ?
#
loop_
_entity_poly.entity_id
_entity_poly.type
_entity_poly.pdbx_seq_one_letter_code
_entity_poly.pdbx_strand_id
1 'polypeptide(L)'
;VWLEDSGAEEVLEQEDGEEEGSQRQWREKWPNLPSKPEIADLNLRAIRGCITCAIYKLEKYVTLLEDSPAYWTAMILHPAFKDKWIREYLPGEHANRIVDRFKQFFGRDYNNLPTQPTPIQEKTKSSHLGAHSYLAQRPSPANRDEVKEYLEEPIYEDEAVEDPFEWWRQREKDFPRLARMAYDLLSIPSTACECERVFSLAKLLVGTQRHSLQDLTMEMLTCVKFWRRNPLI
;
A
#
# COMPACT_ATOMS: atom_id res chain seq x y z
N VAL A 1 10.81 16.30 47.58
CA VAL A 1 12.01 15.45 47.41
C VAL A 1 11.61 14.34 46.48
N TRP A 2 12.33 14.27 45.36
CA TRP A 2 12.15 13.41 44.20
C TRP A 2 12.38 11.93 44.52
N LEU A 3 11.81 11.04 43.70
CA LEU A 3 12.23 9.65 43.36
C LEU A 3 11.02 9.01 42.62
N GLU A 4 10.89 9.14 41.28
CA GLU A 4 11.43 8.23 40.22
C GLU A 4 10.93 6.79 40.45
N ASP A 5 9.91 6.26 39.74
CA ASP A 5 9.73 5.99 38.30
C ASP A 5 10.90 5.20 37.68
N SER A 6 10.77 3.87 37.64
CA SER A 6 11.65 2.93 36.91
C SER A 6 11.00 1.54 36.92
N GLY A 7 10.29 1.18 35.85
CA GLY A 7 9.65 -0.14 35.76
C GLY A 7 8.89 -0.35 34.47
N ALA A 8 9.39 0.15 33.33
CA ALA A 8 8.85 -0.15 32.01
C ALA A 8 9.86 0.19 30.91
N GLU A 9 11.08 -0.35 30.99
CA GLU A 9 12.05 -0.25 29.89
C GLU A 9 12.96 -1.48 29.90
N GLU A 10 12.40 -2.66 29.59
CA GLU A 10 13.22 -3.86 29.42
C GLU A 10 12.53 -4.89 28.50
N VAL A 11 12.23 -4.51 27.24
CA VAL A 11 12.00 -5.47 26.15
C VAL A 11 12.41 -4.84 24.81
N LEU A 12 13.66 -4.37 24.64
CA LEU A 12 14.18 -3.98 23.30
C LEU A 12 15.72 -4.04 23.20
N GLU A 13 16.38 -5.02 23.82
CA GLU A 13 17.79 -5.30 23.52
C GLU A 13 18.04 -6.80 23.45
N GLN A 14 17.83 -7.39 22.27
CA GLN A 14 18.36 -8.72 21.96
C GLN A 14 18.44 -8.97 20.45
N GLU A 15 19.11 -8.10 19.69
CA GLU A 15 19.60 -8.41 18.34
C GLU A 15 20.99 -7.79 18.07
N ASP A 16 21.89 -7.77 19.05
CA ASP A 16 23.29 -7.36 18.82
C ASP A 16 24.20 -8.58 18.66
N GLY A 17 24.32 -9.04 17.41
CA GLY A 17 25.22 -10.13 17.04
C GLY A 17 25.72 -10.13 15.60
N GLU A 18 25.06 -9.44 14.66
CA GLU A 18 25.40 -9.49 13.23
C GLU A 18 25.90 -8.17 12.63
N GLU A 19 25.97 -7.08 13.40
CA GLU A 19 26.21 -5.73 12.86
C GLU A 19 27.65 -5.47 12.36
N GLU A 20 28.67 -6.17 12.88
CA GLU A 20 30.07 -5.92 12.48
C GLU A 20 30.37 -6.35 11.03
N GLY A 21 29.67 -7.37 10.53
CA GLY A 21 29.80 -7.83 9.14
C GLY A 21 29.24 -6.81 8.15
N SER A 22 28.14 -6.16 8.52
CA SER A 22 27.53 -5.10 7.73
C SER A 22 28.47 -3.90 7.67
N GLN A 23 28.98 -3.39 8.79
CA GLN A 23 29.83 -2.18 8.81
C GLN A 23 31.05 -2.20 7.87
N ARG A 24 31.64 -3.38 7.59
CA ARG A 24 32.77 -3.52 6.65
C ARG A 24 32.33 -3.43 5.19
N GLN A 25 31.19 -4.04 4.85
CA GLN A 25 30.60 -3.99 3.52
C GLN A 25 30.13 -2.57 3.13
N TRP A 26 29.86 -1.72 4.12
CA TRP A 26 29.38 -0.34 3.95
C TRP A 26 30.45 0.63 3.47
N ARG A 27 31.73 0.43 3.82
CA ARG A 27 32.82 1.28 3.34
C ARG A 27 33.15 1.06 1.86
N GLU A 28 32.84 -0.12 1.34
CA GLU A 28 33.10 -0.49 -0.06
C GLU A 28 32.07 0.11 -1.02
N LYS A 29 30.81 0.26 -0.57
CA LYS A 29 29.70 0.72 -1.42
C LYS A 29 29.71 2.23 -1.70
N TRP A 30 30.41 3.02 -0.88
CA TRP A 30 30.46 4.50 -1.00
C TRP A 30 31.89 5.04 -0.80
N PRO A 31 32.76 4.98 -1.83
CA PRO A 31 34.16 5.39 -1.73
C PRO A 31 34.36 6.91 -1.56
N ASN A 32 33.32 7.71 -1.82
CA ASN A 32 33.37 9.17 -1.81
C ASN A 32 32.45 9.76 -0.74
N LEU A 33 32.81 9.57 0.53
CA LEU A 33 32.32 10.46 1.59
C LEU A 33 32.83 11.87 1.27
N PRO A 34 32.01 12.93 1.27
CA PRO A 34 32.49 14.28 0.99
C PRO A 34 33.67 14.62 1.90
N SER A 35 34.80 14.96 1.29
CA SER A 35 36.03 15.36 1.97
C SER A 35 35.71 16.41 3.03
N LYS A 36 36.05 16.13 4.30
CA LYS A 36 35.79 16.97 5.47
C LYS A 36 36.02 18.47 5.14
N PRO A 37 34.97 19.30 5.04
CA PRO A 37 35.15 20.70 5.37
C PRO A 37 35.28 20.76 6.89
N GLU A 38 36.36 21.37 7.40
CA GLU A 38 36.49 21.70 8.81
C GLU A 38 35.42 22.72 9.18
N ILE A 39 34.25 22.20 9.56
CA ILE A 39 33.19 22.99 10.15
C ILE A 39 33.40 22.90 11.67
N ALA A 40 33.75 24.04 12.25
CA ALA A 40 34.11 24.20 13.66
C ALA A 40 32.91 24.06 14.61
N ASP A 41 31.67 24.16 14.11
CA ASP A 41 30.47 24.09 14.94
C ASP A 41 30.03 22.66 15.24
N LEU A 42 30.06 22.32 16.53
CA LEU A 42 29.56 21.05 17.08
C LEU A 42 28.10 20.78 16.68
N ASN A 43 27.28 21.83 16.60
CA ASN A 43 25.88 21.75 16.19
C ASN A 43 25.72 21.30 14.72
N LEU A 44 26.60 21.75 13.82
CA LEU A 44 26.59 21.33 12.42
C LEU A 44 27.04 19.87 12.26
N ARG A 45 27.91 19.37 13.13
CA ARG A 45 28.28 17.93 13.17
C ARG A 45 27.12 17.06 13.65
N ALA A 46 26.40 17.49 14.68
CA ALA A 46 25.22 16.79 15.19
C ALA A 46 24.11 16.74 14.13
N ILE A 47 23.80 17.88 13.50
CA ILE A 47 22.81 17.96 12.41
C ILE A 47 23.20 17.05 11.24
N ARG A 48 24.48 17.06 10.82
CA ARG A 48 24.96 16.15 9.77
C ARG A 48 24.79 14.68 10.17
N GLY A 49 25.10 14.32 11.41
CA GLY A 49 24.87 12.97 11.95
C GLY A 49 23.40 12.56 11.86
N CYS A 50 22.49 13.42 12.31
CA CYS A 50 21.06 13.20 12.23
C CYS A 50 20.56 13.01 10.79
N ILE A 51 21.04 13.83 9.84
CA ILE A 51 20.68 13.72 8.42
C ILE A 51 21.18 12.38 7.85
N THR A 52 22.42 11.98 8.15
CA THR A 52 22.96 10.68 7.70
C THR A 52 22.14 9.51 8.26
N CYS A 53 21.78 9.54 9.54
CA CYS A 53 20.90 8.52 10.13
C CYS A 53 19.49 8.51 9.51
N ALA A 54 18.94 9.68 9.18
CA ALA A 54 17.64 9.79 8.51
C ALA A 54 17.69 9.20 7.10
N ILE A 55 18.72 9.52 6.31
CA ILE A 55 18.93 8.96 4.96
C ILE A 55 19.09 7.43 5.05
N TYR A 56 19.91 6.94 5.97
CA TYR A 56 20.07 5.51 6.21
C TYR A 56 18.73 4.80 6.47
N LYS A 57 17.91 5.39 7.36
CA LYS A 57 16.61 4.83 7.71
C LYS A 57 15.66 4.84 6.52
N LEU A 58 15.67 5.90 5.71
CA LEU A 58 14.88 5.99 4.48
C LEU A 58 15.31 4.93 3.48
N GLU A 59 16.60 4.79 3.20
CA GLU A 59 17.12 3.76 2.29
C GLU A 59 16.73 2.35 2.73
N LYS A 60 16.83 2.05 4.04
CA LYS A 60 16.37 0.76 4.60
C LYS A 60 14.89 0.50 4.33
N TYR A 61 14.03 1.50 4.47
CA TYR A 61 12.60 1.31 4.21
C TYR A 61 12.25 1.29 2.73
N VAL A 62 12.99 2.02 1.89
CA VAL A 62 12.85 1.96 0.43
C VAL A 62 13.20 0.56 -0.07
N THR A 63 14.28 -0.06 0.42
CA THR A 63 14.64 -1.43 0.00
C THR A 63 13.60 -2.46 0.43
N LEU A 64 13.03 -2.33 1.64
CA LEU A 64 11.93 -3.19 2.09
C LEU A 64 10.65 -2.98 1.27
N LEU A 65 10.36 -1.73 0.89
CA LEU A 65 9.21 -1.38 0.06
C LEU A 65 9.36 -1.91 -1.37
N GLU A 66 10.55 -1.80 -1.95
CA GLU A 66 10.87 -2.37 -3.27
C GLU A 66 10.75 -3.90 -3.30
N ASP A 67 11.03 -4.57 -2.19
CA ASP A 67 10.86 -6.02 -2.09
C ASP A 67 9.38 -6.44 -2.00
N SER A 68 8.49 -5.55 -1.56
CA SER A 68 7.07 -5.84 -1.50
C SER A 68 6.42 -5.78 -2.89
N PRO A 69 5.78 -6.87 -3.38
CA PRO A 69 5.05 -6.83 -4.65
C PRO A 69 3.80 -5.95 -4.57
N ALA A 70 3.26 -5.71 -3.37
CA ALA A 70 2.00 -4.99 -3.17
C ALA A 70 2.09 -3.52 -3.61
N TYR A 71 3.20 -2.85 -3.29
CA TYR A 71 3.39 -1.43 -3.61
C TYR A 71 3.36 -1.17 -5.12
N TRP A 72 4.23 -1.89 -5.85
CA TRP A 72 4.30 -1.76 -7.30
C TRP A 72 3.03 -2.21 -8.00
N THR A 73 2.38 -3.24 -7.46
CA THR A 73 1.11 -3.70 -7.99
C THR A 73 0.03 -2.64 -7.84
N ALA A 74 -0.04 -1.95 -6.68
CA ALA A 74 -0.98 -0.86 -6.48
C ALA A 74 -0.75 0.29 -7.48
N MET A 75 0.51 0.62 -7.78
CA MET A 75 0.82 1.61 -8.82
C MET A 75 0.36 1.16 -10.21
N ILE A 76 0.59 -0.10 -10.57
CA ILE A 76 0.15 -0.65 -11.88
C ILE A 76 -1.37 -0.68 -11.97
N LEU A 77 -2.07 -1.02 -10.90
CA LEU A 77 -3.53 -1.06 -10.84
C LEU A 77 -4.18 0.32 -10.81
N HIS A 78 -3.40 1.40 -10.64
CA HIS A 78 -3.91 2.74 -10.77
C HIS A 78 -4.05 3.11 -12.26
N PRO A 79 -5.27 3.45 -12.75
CA PRO A 79 -5.53 3.64 -14.18
C PRO A 79 -4.78 4.83 -14.80
N ALA A 80 -4.29 5.76 -13.97
CA ALA A 80 -3.50 6.91 -14.41
C ALA A 80 -1.98 6.66 -14.50
N PHE A 81 -1.44 5.69 -13.74
CA PHE A 81 0.01 5.43 -13.73
C PHE A 81 0.38 4.20 -14.57
N LYS A 82 -0.39 3.12 -14.43
CA LYS A 82 -0.17 1.81 -15.08
C LYS A 82 1.32 1.42 -15.09
N ASP A 83 1.81 0.85 -16.19
CA ASP A 83 3.22 0.53 -16.38
C ASP A 83 4.01 1.67 -17.04
N LYS A 84 3.35 2.69 -17.60
CA LYS A 84 4.03 3.82 -18.25
C LYS A 84 4.90 4.59 -17.26
N TRP A 85 4.36 4.93 -16.09
CA TRP A 85 5.15 5.64 -15.08
C TRP A 85 6.42 4.86 -14.71
N ILE A 86 6.28 3.54 -14.51
CA ILE A 86 7.39 2.67 -14.16
C ILE A 86 8.43 2.61 -15.29
N ARG A 87 7.99 2.53 -16.54
CA ARG A 87 8.89 2.49 -17.71
C ARG A 87 9.56 3.82 -18.01
N GLU A 88 8.91 4.93 -17.66
CA GLU A 88 9.40 6.29 -17.93
C GLU A 88 10.44 6.74 -16.89
N TYR A 89 10.22 6.41 -15.61
CA TYR A 89 11.03 6.92 -14.50
C TYR A 89 12.04 5.93 -13.93
N LEU A 90 11.91 4.62 -14.19
CA LEU A 90 12.86 3.60 -13.69
C LEU A 90 13.72 3.00 -14.80
N PRO A 91 14.93 2.50 -14.47
CA PRO A 91 15.76 1.76 -15.41
C PRO A 91 14.98 0.59 -16.02
N GLY A 92 15.13 0.38 -17.34
CA GLY A 92 14.32 -0.60 -18.08
C GLY A 92 14.39 -2.03 -17.52
N GLU A 93 15.55 -2.46 -17.01
CA GLU A 93 15.67 -3.76 -16.34
C GLU A 93 14.81 -3.85 -15.08
N HIS A 94 14.80 -2.79 -14.26
CA HIS A 94 14.04 -2.76 -13.02
C HIS A 94 12.54 -2.69 -13.31
N ALA A 95 12.14 -1.87 -14.29
CA ALA A 95 10.76 -1.81 -14.77
C ALA A 95 10.23 -3.17 -15.24
N ASN A 96 11.03 -3.92 -16.02
CA ASN A 96 10.63 -5.25 -16.47
C ASN A 96 10.50 -6.24 -15.30
N ARG A 97 11.43 -6.23 -14.34
CA ARG A 97 11.35 -7.06 -13.12
C ARG A 97 10.07 -6.79 -12.33
N ILE A 98 9.69 -5.51 -12.19
CA ILE A 98 8.45 -5.13 -11.50
C ILE A 98 7.23 -5.70 -12.23
N VAL A 99 7.14 -5.50 -13.55
CA VAL A 99 6.01 -6.00 -14.35
C VAL A 99 5.93 -7.52 -14.32
N ASP A 100 7.07 -8.22 -14.35
CA ASP A 100 7.11 -9.67 -14.24
C ASP A 100 6.68 -10.17 -12.86
N ARG A 101 7.11 -9.48 -11.78
CA ARG A 101 6.69 -9.79 -10.40
C ARG A 101 5.19 -9.58 -10.22
N PHE A 102 4.63 -8.53 -10.82
CA PHE A 102 3.19 -8.28 -10.86
C PHE A 102 2.42 -9.41 -11.56
N LYS A 103 2.87 -9.82 -12.76
CA LYS A 103 2.25 -10.94 -13.50
C LYS A 103 2.30 -12.25 -12.71
N GLN A 104 3.42 -12.53 -12.05
CA GLN A 104 3.56 -13.70 -11.18
C GLN A 104 2.61 -13.64 -9.98
N PHE A 105 2.49 -12.47 -9.35
CA PHE A 105 1.62 -12.26 -8.19
C PHE A 105 0.14 -12.44 -8.56
N PHE A 106 -0.30 -11.85 -9.67
CA PHE A 106 -1.65 -12.07 -10.22
C PHE A 106 -1.88 -13.55 -10.57
N GLY A 107 -0.92 -14.17 -11.27
CA GLY A 107 -0.96 -15.58 -11.67
C GLY A 107 -1.11 -16.55 -10.50
N ARG A 108 -0.41 -16.27 -9.39
CA ARG A 108 -0.41 -17.11 -8.19
C ARG A 108 -1.71 -16.99 -7.41
N ASP A 109 -2.14 -15.75 -7.12
CA ASP A 109 -3.14 -15.50 -6.08
C ASP A 109 -4.54 -15.19 -6.65
N TYR A 110 -4.62 -14.65 -7.87
CA TYR A 110 -5.88 -14.12 -8.44
C TYR A 110 -6.38 -14.87 -9.66
N ASN A 111 -5.48 -15.48 -10.44
CA ASN A 111 -5.86 -16.13 -11.71
C ASN A 111 -6.82 -17.31 -11.51
N ASN A 112 -6.78 -18.02 -10.38
CA ASN A 112 -7.65 -19.15 -10.11
C ASN A 112 -8.91 -18.78 -9.30
N LEU A 113 -9.12 -17.51 -8.97
CA LEU A 113 -10.26 -17.11 -8.18
C LEU A 113 -11.55 -17.21 -9.01
N PRO A 114 -12.63 -17.75 -8.42
CA PRO A 114 -13.92 -17.79 -9.09
C PRO A 114 -14.37 -16.36 -9.37
N THR A 115 -14.67 -16.08 -10.64
CA THR A 115 -15.37 -14.86 -11.06
C THR A 115 -16.73 -14.86 -10.37
N GLN A 116 -16.91 -14.07 -9.31
CA GLN A 116 -18.24 -13.91 -8.74
C GLN A 116 -19.13 -13.22 -9.78
N PRO A 117 -20.35 -13.70 -10.03
CA PRO A 117 -21.35 -12.88 -10.67
C PRO A 117 -21.65 -11.72 -9.72
N THR A 118 -21.35 -10.50 -10.14
CA THR A 118 -21.81 -9.29 -9.45
C THR A 118 -23.29 -9.45 -9.11
N PRO A 119 -23.76 -9.16 -7.88
CA PRO A 119 -25.19 -9.10 -7.61
C PRO A 119 -25.79 -8.07 -8.57
N ILE A 120 -26.53 -8.58 -9.53
CA ILE A 120 -27.20 -7.80 -10.56
C ILE A 120 -28.13 -6.84 -9.83
N GLN A 121 -27.80 -5.55 -9.79
CA GLN A 121 -28.85 -4.55 -9.64
C GLN A 121 -29.81 -4.78 -10.82
N GLU A 122 -31.00 -5.31 -10.54
CA GLU A 122 -32.06 -5.50 -11.51
C GLU A 122 -32.39 -4.15 -12.14
N LYS A 123 -31.76 -3.84 -13.27
CA LYS A 123 -32.24 -2.77 -14.14
C LYS A 123 -33.56 -3.27 -14.71
N THR A 124 -34.65 -2.76 -14.14
CA THR A 124 -36.02 -2.89 -14.65
C THR A 124 -36.02 -2.82 -16.17
N LYS A 125 -36.46 -3.90 -16.80
CA LYS A 125 -36.50 -4.03 -18.27
C LYS A 125 -37.47 -2.99 -18.82
N SER A 126 -36.95 -1.87 -19.29
CA SER A 126 -37.69 -0.96 -20.15
C SER A 126 -37.77 -1.59 -21.54
N SER A 127 -38.99 -1.85 -21.98
CA SER A 127 -39.33 -2.44 -23.26
C SER A 127 -39.40 -1.37 -24.35
N HIS A 128 -38.41 -1.29 -25.24
CA HIS A 128 -38.65 -0.99 -26.67
C HIS A 128 -37.36 -1.16 -27.49
N LEU A 129 -37.40 -2.04 -28.49
CA LEU A 129 -36.63 -2.00 -29.74
C LEU A 129 -35.11 -1.67 -29.69
N GLY A 130 -34.31 -2.74 -29.64
CA GLY A 130 -32.87 -2.72 -29.86
C GLY A 130 -32.34 -4.11 -30.24
N ALA A 131 -32.89 -4.71 -31.29
CA ALA A 131 -32.63 -6.10 -31.73
C ALA A 131 -31.24 -6.31 -32.40
N HIS A 132 -30.18 -5.65 -31.92
CA HIS A 132 -28.83 -5.82 -32.47
C HIS A 132 -27.71 -5.97 -31.44
N SER A 133 -28.02 -6.12 -30.14
CA SER A 133 -26.97 -6.32 -29.12
C SER A 133 -26.45 -7.78 -29.03
N TYR A 134 -27.11 -8.76 -29.66
CA TYR A 134 -26.73 -10.17 -29.54
C TYR A 134 -25.52 -10.57 -30.41
N LEU A 135 -25.12 -9.73 -31.38
CA LEU A 135 -23.93 -9.98 -32.22
C LEU A 135 -22.62 -9.54 -31.57
N ALA A 136 -22.67 -8.82 -30.45
CA ALA A 136 -21.52 -8.56 -29.59
C ALA A 136 -21.46 -9.59 -28.44
N GLN A 137 -21.58 -10.88 -28.77
CA GLN A 137 -21.13 -11.92 -27.84
C GLN A 137 -19.60 -11.79 -27.74
N ARG A 138 -19.13 -10.98 -26.78
CA ARG A 138 -17.73 -10.99 -26.37
C ARG A 138 -17.37 -12.42 -25.99
N PRO A 139 -16.21 -12.93 -26.45
CA PRO A 139 -15.78 -14.30 -26.14
C PRO A 139 -15.73 -14.49 -24.62
N SER A 140 -16.06 -15.71 -24.16
CA SER A 140 -16.23 -16.03 -22.74
C SER A 140 -15.03 -15.56 -21.90
N PRO A 141 -15.25 -15.02 -20.68
CA PRO A 141 -14.21 -14.50 -19.79
C PRO A 141 -13.21 -15.56 -19.27
N ALA A 142 -13.38 -16.83 -19.67
CA ALA A 142 -12.60 -17.96 -19.15
C ALA A 142 -11.17 -18.07 -19.71
N ASN A 143 -10.82 -17.38 -20.81
CA ASN A 143 -9.52 -17.58 -21.48
C ASN A 143 -8.88 -16.28 -22.02
N ARG A 144 -9.20 -15.13 -21.41
CA ARG A 144 -8.57 -13.85 -21.72
C ARG A 144 -7.54 -13.50 -20.65
N ASP A 145 -6.35 -13.12 -21.07
CA ASP A 145 -5.33 -12.55 -20.20
C ASP A 145 -5.73 -11.12 -19.81
N GLU A 146 -6.54 -10.99 -18.75
CA GLU A 146 -7.03 -9.71 -18.21
C GLU A 146 -5.88 -8.72 -17.99
N VAL A 147 -4.75 -9.21 -17.48
CA VAL A 147 -3.54 -8.41 -17.23
C VAL A 147 -2.98 -7.81 -18.52
N LYS A 148 -2.96 -8.58 -19.61
CA LYS A 148 -2.41 -8.09 -20.88
C LYS A 148 -3.32 -7.03 -21.50
N GLU A 149 -4.63 -7.29 -21.51
CA GLU A 149 -5.63 -6.37 -22.05
C GLU A 149 -5.63 -5.04 -21.26
N TYR A 150 -5.52 -5.08 -19.93
CA TYR A 150 -5.43 -3.89 -19.08
C TYR A 150 -4.17 -3.03 -19.33
N LEU A 151 -3.01 -3.67 -19.51
CA LEU A 151 -1.74 -2.98 -19.75
C LEU A 151 -1.67 -2.38 -21.16
N GLU A 152 -2.38 -2.95 -22.14
CA GLU A 152 -2.45 -2.42 -23.51
C GLU A 152 -3.45 -1.26 -23.66
N GLU A 153 -4.40 -1.11 -22.73
CA GLU A 153 -5.36 -0.01 -22.74
C GLU A 153 -4.71 1.35 -22.49
N PRO A 154 -5.20 2.42 -23.15
CA PRO A 154 -4.69 3.77 -22.93
C PRO A 154 -4.84 4.19 -21.47
N ILE A 155 -3.94 5.08 -21.05
CA ILE A 155 -3.94 5.67 -19.71
C ILE A 155 -4.97 6.79 -19.68
N TYR A 156 -5.70 6.88 -18.57
CA TYR A 156 -6.60 8.00 -18.32
C TYR A 156 -5.81 9.09 -17.58
N GLU A 157 -5.90 10.34 -18.04
CA GLU A 157 -5.25 11.47 -17.37
C GLU A 157 -5.75 11.58 -15.92
N ASP A 158 -4.88 11.99 -14.97
CA ASP A 158 -5.19 12.05 -13.53
C ASP A 158 -6.49 12.84 -13.24
N GLU A 159 -6.78 13.86 -14.04
CA GLU A 159 -7.97 14.71 -13.94
C GLU A 159 -9.28 13.95 -14.26
N ALA A 160 -9.20 12.82 -14.96
CA ALA A 160 -10.32 11.95 -15.29
C ALA A 160 -10.52 10.80 -14.30
N VAL A 161 -9.59 10.60 -13.35
CA VAL A 161 -9.64 9.54 -12.33
C VAL A 161 -9.83 10.18 -10.96
N GLU A 162 -11.02 10.72 -10.71
CA GLU A 162 -11.38 11.32 -9.42
C GLU A 162 -11.40 10.26 -8.29
N ASP A 163 -11.79 9.02 -8.61
CA ASP A 163 -11.75 7.87 -7.70
C ASP A 163 -11.36 6.57 -8.44
N PRO A 164 -10.19 5.98 -8.15
CA PRO A 164 -9.77 4.70 -8.70
C PRO A 164 -10.77 3.57 -8.41
N PHE A 165 -11.46 3.59 -7.27
CA PHE A 165 -12.43 2.56 -6.91
C PHE A 165 -13.68 2.61 -7.80
N GLU A 166 -14.16 3.81 -8.13
CA GLU A 166 -15.26 4.00 -9.08
C GLU A 166 -14.87 3.55 -10.49
N TRP A 167 -13.63 3.81 -10.91
CA TRP A 167 -13.10 3.30 -12.18
C TRP A 167 -13.14 1.76 -12.23
N TRP A 168 -12.63 1.09 -11.19
CA TRP A 168 -12.68 -0.38 -11.08
C TRP A 168 -14.11 -0.91 -11.00
N ARG A 169 -15.04 -0.17 -10.37
CA ARG A 169 -16.46 -0.57 -10.27
C ARG A 169 -17.15 -0.58 -11.64
N GLN A 170 -16.79 0.35 -12.52
CA GLN A 170 -17.33 0.39 -13.88
C GLN A 170 -16.76 -0.72 -14.76
N ARG A 171 -15.50 -1.10 -14.51
CA ARG A 171 -14.71 -2.08 -15.27
C ARG A 171 -14.72 -3.50 -14.71
N GLU A 172 -15.41 -3.74 -13.60
CA GLU A 172 -15.50 -5.06 -12.96
C GLU A 172 -16.03 -6.16 -13.92
N LYS A 173 -16.90 -5.78 -14.85
CA LYS A 173 -17.43 -6.71 -15.87
C LYS A 173 -16.41 -7.08 -16.95
N ASP A 174 -15.49 -6.16 -17.23
CA ASP A 174 -14.44 -6.35 -18.23
C ASP A 174 -13.25 -7.12 -17.61
N PHE A 175 -12.89 -6.78 -16.36
CA PHE A 175 -11.74 -7.34 -15.65
C PHE A 175 -12.10 -7.83 -14.24
N PRO A 176 -12.83 -8.94 -14.10
CA PRO A 176 -13.36 -9.36 -12.80
C PRO A 176 -12.28 -9.80 -11.80
N ARG A 177 -11.21 -10.48 -12.26
CA ARG A 177 -10.14 -10.94 -11.36
C ARG A 177 -9.19 -9.80 -11.03
N LEU A 178 -8.93 -8.93 -12.01
CA LEU A 178 -8.08 -7.77 -11.80
C LEU A 178 -8.74 -6.70 -10.91
N ALA A 179 -10.04 -6.46 -11.06
CA ALA A 179 -10.79 -5.56 -10.18
C ALA A 179 -10.74 -6.03 -8.73
N ARG A 180 -10.85 -7.34 -8.49
CA ARG A 180 -10.70 -7.90 -7.14
C ARG A 180 -9.32 -7.60 -6.54
N MET A 181 -8.26 -7.81 -7.32
CA MET A 181 -6.90 -7.46 -6.91
C MET A 181 -6.74 -5.96 -6.61
N ALA A 182 -7.38 -5.11 -7.41
CA ALA A 182 -7.39 -3.67 -7.19
C ALA A 182 -8.10 -3.28 -5.89
N TYR A 183 -9.26 -3.87 -5.59
CA TYR A 183 -9.93 -3.64 -4.32
C TYR A 183 -9.09 -4.08 -3.13
N ASP A 184 -8.46 -5.25 -3.21
CA ASP A 184 -7.66 -5.80 -2.11
C ASP A 184 -6.40 -4.96 -1.83
N LEU A 185 -5.76 -4.40 -2.87
CA LEU A 185 -4.51 -3.65 -2.72
C LEU A 185 -4.69 -2.15 -2.55
N LEU A 186 -5.62 -1.53 -3.28
CA LEU A 186 -5.86 -0.09 -3.18
C LEU A 186 -6.57 0.28 -1.87
N SER A 187 -7.25 -0.66 -1.22
CA SER A 187 -7.86 -0.45 0.10
C SER A 187 -6.84 -0.41 1.24
N ILE A 188 -5.59 -0.83 1.00
CA ILE A 188 -4.53 -0.76 2.00
C ILE A 188 -4.15 0.72 2.19
N PRO A 189 -4.28 1.28 3.39
CA PRO A 189 -3.91 2.67 3.63
C PRO A 189 -2.39 2.83 3.48
N SER A 190 -1.97 3.93 2.85
CA SER A 190 -0.55 4.25 2.65
C SER A 190 0.19 4.59 3.94
N THR A 191 -0.54 4.92 5.01
CA THR A 191 0.03 5.33 6.30
C THR A 191 -0.72 4.72 7.47
N ALA A 192 -0.01 4.53 8.58
CA ALA A 192 -0.61 4.13 9.85
C ALA A 192 -1.40 5.25 10.55
N CYS A 193 -1.57 6.43 9.94
CA CYS A 193 -2.17 7.61 10.58
C CYS A 193 -3.59 7.34 11.10
N GLU A 194 -4.38 6.55 10.36
CA GLU A 194 -5.73 6.16 10.81
C GLU A 194 -5.67 5.27 12.07
N CYS A 195 -4.76 4.30 12.10
CA CYS A 195 -4.55 3.44 13.26
C CYS A 195 -4.05 4.27 14.47
N GLU A 196 -3.08 5.17 14.26
CA GLU A 196 -2.58 6.08 15.30
C GLU A 196 -3.67 6.98 15.87
N ARG A 197 -4.58 7.48 15.01
CA ARG A 197 -5.74 8.27 15.43
C ARG A 197 -6.69 7.44 16.28
N VAL A 198 -6.96 6.20 15.89
CA VAL A 198 -7.77 5.26 16.68
C VAL A 198 -7.11 4.97 18.01
N PHE A 199 -5.80 4.69 18.06
CA PHE A 199 -5.06 4.46 19.31
C PHE A 199 -5.01 5.69 20.21
N SER A 200 -4.86 6.88 19.63
CA SER A 200 -4.91 8.15 20.38
C SER A 200 -6.28 8.37 21.01
N LEU A 201 -7.36 8.04 20.31
CA LEU A 201 -8.72 8.07 20.86
C LEU A 201 -8.94 6.96 21.90
N ALA A 202 -8.38 5.78 21.69
CA ALA A 202 -8.43 4.68 22.65
C ALA A 202 -7.72 5.06 23.96
N LYS A 203 -6.60 5.79 23.90
CA LYS A 203 -5.92 6.33 25.09
C LYS A 203 -6.85 7.22 25.95
N LEU A 204 -7.77 7.97 25.33
CA LEU A 204 -8.79 8.75 26.06
C LEU A 204 -9.85 7.86 26.72
N LEU A 205 -10.15 6.70 26.13
CA LEU A 205 -11.05 5.71 26.74
C LEU A 205 -10.37 4.99 27.91
N VAL A 206 -9.06 4.74 27.81
CA VAL A 206 -8.20 4.14 28.86
C VAL A 206 -7.88 5.14 29.98
N GLY A 207 -8.15 6.43 29.78
CA GLY A 207 -7.80 7.51 30.71
C GLY A 207 -8.36 7.34 32.15
N THR A 208 -7.68 8.03 33.08
CA THR A 208 -7.74 8.02 34.56
C THR A 208 -9.10 8.21 35.26
N GLN A 209 -10.23 8.11 34.55
CA GLN A 209 -11.59 8.23 35.11
C GLN A 209 -12.40 6.93 34.98
N ARG A 210 -11.89 5.91 34.27
CA ARG A 210 -12.58 4.62 34.04
C ARG A 210 -11.68 3.41 34.32
N HIS A 211 -11.29 3.22 35.57
CA HIS A 211 -10.34 2.19 36.01
C HIS A 211 -10.84 0.74 35.99
N SER A 212 -11.87 0.39 35.20
CA SER A 212 -12.43 -0.97 35.23
C SER A 212 -13.22 -1.34 33.97
N LEU A 213 -12.71 -0.99 32.78
CA LEU A 213 -13.22 -1.58 31.54
C LEU A 213 -12.31 -2.75 31.15
N GLN A 214 -12.91 -3.91 30.88
CA GLN A 214 -12.17 -5.05 30.33
C GLN A 214 -11.75 -4.75 28.89
N ASP A 215 -10.63 -5.34 28.45
CA ASP A 215 -10.06 -5.15 27.11
C ASP A 215 -11.09 -5.40 26.00
N LEU A 216 -11.92 -6.44 26.15
CA LEU A 216 -13.00 -6.75 25.21
C LEU A 216 -14.05 -5.63 25.13
N THR A 217 -14.40 -5.01 26.27
CA THR A 217 -15.36 -3.90 26.29
C THR A 217 -14.76 -2.67 25.62
N MET A 218 -13.46 -2.45 25.77
CA MET A 218 -12.73 -1.36 25.13
C MET A 218 -12.68 -1.50 23.61
N GLU A 219 -12.41 -2.71 23.12
CA GLU A 219 -12.44 -3.05 21.71
C GLU A 219 -13.85 -2.79 21.14
N MET A 220 -14.89 -3.36 21.75
CA MET A 220 -16.28 -3.19 21.32
C MET A 220 -16.70 -1.72 21.27
N LEU A 221 -16.38 -0.93 22.30
CA LEU A 221 -16.69 0.50 22.34
C LEU A 221 -15.97 1.27 21.23
N THR A 222 -14.72 0.90 20.94
CA THR A 222 -13.93 1.50 19.86
C THR A 222 -14.53 1.18 18.50
N CYS A 223 -14.89 -0.08 18.24
CA CYS A 223 -15.56 -0.52 17.01
C CYS A 223 -16.92 0.17 16.82
N VAL A 224 -17.78 0.17 17.83
CA VAL A 224 -19.11 0.83 17.76
C VAL A 224 -18.98 2.32 17.48
N LYS A 225 -18.01 2.99 18.13
CA LYS A 225 -17.75 4.42 17.89
C LYS A 225 -17.24 4.67 16.47
N PHE A 226 -16.40 3.79 15.95
CA PHE A 226 -15.89 3.86 14.58
C PHE A 226 -17.02 3.65 13.56
N TRP A 227 -17.81 2.59 13.68
CA TRP A 227 -18.93 2.30 12.77
C TRP A 227 -20.04 3.35 12.84
N ARG A 228 -20.28 3.96 14.01
CA ARG A 228 -21.23 5.08 14.12
C ARG A 228 -20.77 6.30 13.32
N ARG A 229 -19.46 6.52 13.22
CA ARG A 229 -18.88 7.68 12.54
C ARG A 229 -18.65 7.44 11.05
N ASN A 230 -18.41 6.19 10.67
CA ASN A 230 -18.22 5.74 9.29
C ASN A 230 -19.37 4.81 8.91
N PRO A 231 -20.49 5.35 8.39
CA PRO A 231 -21.57 4.50 7.88
C PRO A 231 -21.00 3.58 6.80
N LEU A 232 -21.27 2.29 6.93
CA LEU A 232 -20.92 1.31 5.89
C LEU A 232 -21.63 1.74 4.60
N ILE A 233 -20.84 1.99 3.55
CA ILE A 233 -21.31 2.33 2.21
C ILE A 233 -22.00 1.10 1.61
#